data_AF-D5E7M3-F1
#
_entry.id   AF-D5E7M3-F1
#
_cell.length_a   1.000
_cell.length_b   1.000
_cell.length_c   1.000
_cell.angle_alpha   90.00
_cell.angle_beta   90.00
_cell.angle_gamma   90.00
#
_symmetry.space_group_name_H-M   'P 1'
#
loop_
_entity.id
_entity.type
_entity.pdbx_description
1 polymer ?
#
loop_
_entity_poly.entity_id
_entity_poly.type
_entity_poly.pdbx_seq_one_letter_code
_entity_poly.pdbx_strand_id
1 'polypeptide(L)'
;MHISDGILSTTAITGGWVITIVIAILSFWWRYREVDVVEEIPKFSVMTAAFFVASLIHIPLGPTSVHLIFNGLVGVILGPLAYVAMLVGLTLQAFLFQHGGVTTIGVNTMNVGIPALLCFYIFKKGVDYGLSEKIIGGISGGLAVFFTTILLSISLLTTGEEFLGVAGVAAAAHVPVMIIEGIVTASAVTYLAKVKPELLPVKLNK
;
A
#
# COMPACT_ATOMS: atom_id res chain seq x y z
N MET A 1 -9.91 1.78 -3.70
CA MET A 1 -9.90 0.39 -3.21
C MET A 1 -10.24 0.29 -1.72
N HIS A 2 -10.88 1.30 -1.12
CA HIS A 2 -11.24 1.26 0.30
C HIS A 2 -12.70 0.84 0.44
N ILE A 3 -12.94 -0.14 1.29
CA ILE A 3 -14.26 -0.71 1.57
C ILE A 3 -14.98 0.22 2.54
N SER A 4 -16.20 0.62 2.20
CA SER A 4 -17.06 1.47 3.05
C SER A 4 -17.57 0.75 4.30
N ASP A 5 -18.01 1.52 5.30
CA ASP A 5 -18.69 0.98 6.48
C ASP A 5 -19.99 0.25 6.12
N GLY A 6 -20.35 -0.74 6.94
CA GLY A 6 -21.58 -1.53 6.76
C GLY A 6 -21.50 -2.62 5.69
N ILE A 7 -20.38 -2.73 4.98
CA ILE A 7 -20.17 -3.76 3.97
C ILE A 7 -19.69 -5.07 4.62
N LEU A 8 -18.62 -5.00 5.41
CA LEU A 8 -17.99 -6.20 5.97
C LEU A 8 -18.72 -6.73 7.20
N SER A 9 -18.68 -8.05 7.38
CA SER A 9 -19.18 -8.69 8.61
C SER A 9 -18.34 -8.32 9.84
N THR A 10 -18.94 -8.36 11.03
CA THR A 10 -18.25 -8.07 12.30
C THR A 10 -17.02 -8.96 12.50
N THR A 11 -17.08 -10.21 12.05
CA THR A 11 -15.96 -11.17 12.13
C THR A 11 -14.80 -10.72 11.24
N ALA A 12 -15.08 -10.30 9.99
CA ALA A 12 -14.06 -9.79 9.08
C ALA A 12 -13.43 -8.49 9.60
N ILE A 13 -14.25 -7.57 10.14
CA ILE A 13 -13.78 -6.33 10.76
C ILE A 13 -12.85 -6.63 11.94
N THR A 14 -13.29 -7.49 12.87
CA THR A 14 -12.52 -7.82 14.08
C THR A 14 -11.20 -8.50 13.73
N GLY A 15 -11.24 -9.51 12.85
CA GLY A 15 -10.04 -10.18 12.36
C GLY A 15 -9.09 -9.22 11.64
N GLY A 16 -9.65 -8.32 10.83
CA GLY A 16 -8.90 -7.30 10.12
C GLY A 16 -8.13 -6.35 11.04
N TRP A 17 -8.76 -5.88 12.11
CA TRP A 17 -8.11 -5.06 13.12
C TRP A 17 -7.01 -5.80 13.89
N VAL A 18 -7.27 -7.04 14.31
CA VAL A 18 -6.26 -7.85 15.01
C VAL A 18 -5.02 -8.01 14.15
N ILE A 19 -5.19 -8.41 12.89
CA ILE A 19 -4.06 -8.59 11.96
C ILE A 19 -3.34 -7.26 11.73
N THR A 20 -4.08 -6.17 11.50
CA THR A 20 -3.49 -4.85 11.27
C THR A 20 -2.66 -4.36 12.45
N ILE A 21 -3.17 -4.50 13.67
CA ILE A 21 -2.44 -4.09 14.88
C ILE A 21 -1.16 -4.92 15.03
N VAL A 22 -1.25 -6.25 14.85
CA VAL A 22 -0.08 -7.14 14.95
C VAL A 22 0.97 -6.78 13.93
N ILE A 23 0.61 -6.63 12.65
CA ILE A 23 1.56 -6.29 11.59
C ILE A 23 2.13 -4.90 11.80
N ALA A 24 1.32 -3.92 12.21
CA ALA A 24 1.80 -2.55 12.48
C ALA A 24 2.85 -2.53 13.60
N ILE A 25 2.59 -3.23 14.71
CA ILE A 25 3.53 -3.34 15.84
C ILE A 25 4.83 -4.02 15.38
N LEU A 26 4.74 -5.16 14.69
CA LEU A 26 5.92 -5.89 14.23
C LEU A 26 6.74 -5.08 13.21
N SER A 27 6.07 -4.43 12.28
CA SER A 27 6.70 -3.61 11.24
C SER A 27 7.42 -2.40 11.84
N PHE A 28 6.77 -1.72 12.79
CA PHE A 28 7.38 -0.61 13.53
C PHE A 28 8.56 -1.09 14.37
N TRP A 29 8.36 -2.14 15.16
CA TRP A 29 9.39 -2.67 16.06
C TRP A 29 10.64 -3.12 15.32
N TRP A 30 10.49 -3.82 14.18
CA TRP A 30 11.63 -4.22 13.37
C TRP A 30 12.38 -2.98 12.89
N ARG A 31 11.69 -2.02 12.25
CA ARG A 31 12.38 -0.83 11.72
C ARG A 31 13.02 0.01 12.82
N TYR A 32 12.37 0.15 13.98
CA TYR A 32 12.90 0.88 15.13
C TYR A 32 14.27 0.37 15.60
N ARG A 33 14.56 -0.92 15.39
CA ARG A 33 15.85 -1.51 15.76
C ARG A 33 16.96 -1.30 14.74
N GLU A 34 16.62 -0.88 13.52
CA GLU A 34 17.57 -0.73 12.41
C GLU A 34 17.99 0.73 12.16
N VAL A 35 17.15 1.70 12.52
CA VAL A 35 17.35 3.12 12.22
C VAL A 35 16.93 4.02 13.37
N ASP A 36 17.45 5.25 13.38
CA ASP A 36 16.86 6.31 14.20
C ASP A 36 15.53 6.73 13.59
N VAL A 37 14.44 6.40 14.27
CA VAL A 37 13.08 6.68 13.78
C VAL A 37 12.82 8.18 13.68
N VAL A 38 13.50 9.01 14.48
CA VAL A 38 13.35 10.47 14.43
C VAL A 38 13.83 11.01 13.07
N GLU A 39 14.91 10.45 12.54
CA GLU A 39 15.43 10.81 11.20
C GLU A 39 14.51 10.35 10.07
N GLU A 40 13.71 9.30 10.28
CA GLU A 40 12.76 8.80 9.29
C GLU A 40 11.44 9.59 9.24
N ILE A 41 11.12 10.40 10.28
CA ILE A 41 9.84 11.14 10.38
C ILE A 41 9.54 11.98 9.13
N PRO A 42 10.48 12.79 8.58
CA PRO A 42 10.19 13.59 7.39
C PRO A 42 9.85 12.72 6.18
N LYS A 43 10.63 11.66 5.94
CA LYS A 43 10.41 10.72 4.83
C LYS A 43 9.08 9.99 4.98
N PHE A 44 8.78 9.49 6.18
CA PHE A 44 7.51 8.87 6.53
C PHE A 44 6.33 9.82 6.24
N SER A 45 6.43 11.07 6.69
CA SER A 45 5.37 12.06 6.56
C SER A 45 5.10 12.42 5.10
N VAL A 46 6.15 12.67 4.31
CA VAL A 46 6.02 13.00 2.88
C VAL A 46 5.42 11.83 2.10
N MET A 47 5.89 10.60 2.35
CA MET A 47 5.37 9.43 1.66
C MET A 47 3.92 9.11 2.06
N THR A 48 3.58 9.29 3.33
CA THR A 48 2.19 9.15 3.81
C THR A 48 1.28 10.19 3.17
N ALA A 49 1.73 11.45 3.10
CA ALA A 49 0.99 12.53 2.45
C ALA A 49 0.84 12.32 0.94
N ALA A 50 1.88 11.80 0.26
CA ALA A 50 1.82 11.51 -1.17
C ALA A 50 0.77 10.45 -1.49
N PHE A 51 0.76 9.32 -0.77
CA PHE A 51 -0.29 8.31 -0.92
C PHE A 51 -1.67 8.91 -0.59
N PHE A 52 -1.76 9.66 0.51
CA PHE A 52 -3.00 10.28 0.96
C PHE A 52 -3.62 11.14 -0.13
N VAL A 53 -2.88 12.12 -0.66
CA VAL A 53 -3.34 13.06 -1.68
C VAL A 53 -3.66 12.35 -2.99
N ALA A 54 -2.79 11.44 -3.44
CA ALA A 54 -2.99 10.70 -4.69
C ALA A 54 -4.30 9.91 -4.69
N SER A 55 -4.64 9.30 -3.55
CA SER A 55 -5.85 8.49 -3.41
C SER A 55 -7.15 9.29 -3.30
N LEU A 56 -7.10 10.60 -3.01
CA LEU A 56 -8.29 11.45 -2.97
C LEU A 56 -8.88 11.66 -4.37
N ILE A 57 -8.06 11.56 -5.41
CA ILE A 57 -8.52 11.57 -6.80
C ILE A 57 -9.03 10.18 -7.15
N HIS A 58 -10.32 9.94 -6.90
CA HIS A 58 -10.92 8.63 -7.05
C HIS A 58 -12.24 8.67 -7.82
N ILE A 59 -12.56 7.54 -8.44
CA ILE A 59 -13.84 7.28 -9.09
C ILE A 59 -14.60 6.28 -8.22
N PRO A 60 -15.81 6.62 -7.72
CA PRO A 60 -16.64 5.70 -6.95
C PRO A 60 -16.99 4.45 -7.76
N LEU A 61 -16.95 3.28 -7.11
CA LEU A 61 -17.29 1.99 -7.71
C LEU A 61 -18.00 1.10 -6.68
N GLY A 62 -19.32 1.24 -6.59
CA GLY A 62 -20.13 0.49 -5.62
C GLY A 62 -19.66 0.72 -4.18
N PRO A 63 -19.38 -0.35 -3.40
CA PRO A 63 -18.86 -0.25 -2.03
C PRO A 63 -17.36 0.11 -1.93
N THR A 64 -16.69 0.36 -3.06
CA THR A 64 -15.27 0.69 -3.14
C THR A 64 -15.03 1.80 -4.17
N SER A 65 -13.78 1.98 -4.59
CA SER A 65 -13.35 3.06 -5.48
C SER A 65 -12.14 2.64 -6.32
N VAL A 66 -11.91 3.35 -7.42
CA VAL A 66 -10.71 3.22 -8.27
C VAL A 66 -9.89 4.49 -8.14
N HIS A 67 -8.61 4.37 -7.78
CA HIS A 67 -7.68 5.50 -7.61
C HIS A 67 -6.23 5.04 -7.60
N LEU A 68 -5.31 6.01 -7.59
CA LEU A 68 -3.90 5.79 -7.29
C LEU A 68 -3.73 5.47 -5.80
N ILE A 69 -2.92 4.46 -5.49
CA ILE A 69 -2.70 3.88 -4.17
C ILE A 69 -1.30 4.21 -3.66
N PHE A 70 -0.29 4.19 -4.53
CA PHE A 70 1.13 4.43 -4.22
C PHE A 70 1.73 3.45 -3.19
N ASN A 71 1.06 2.35 -2.88
CA ASN A 71 1.52 1.41 -1.88
C ASN A 71 2.82 0.70 -2.26
N GLY A 72 3.05 0.46 -3.56
CA GLY A 72 4.33 -0.05 -4.06
C GLY A 72 5.46 0.95 -3.85
N LEU A 73 5.25 2.21 -4.21
CA LEU A 73 6.23 3.28 -4.01
C LEU A 73 6.54 3.50 -2.52
N VAL A 74 5.51 3.58 -1.69
CA VAL A 74 5.67 3.74 -0.24
C VAL A 74 6.39 2.53 0.37
N GLY A 75 6.06 1.31 -0.08
CA GLY A 75 6.78 0.09 0.29
C GLY A 75 8.26 0.18 -0.04
N VAL A 76 8.60 0.51 -1.28
CA VAL A 76 9.99 0.60 -1.73
C VAL A 76 10.80 1.65 -0.97
N ILE A 77 10.19 2.78 -0.59
CA ILE A 77 10.92 3.89 0.06
C ILE A 77 10.96 3.75 1.59
N LEU A 78 9.86 3.38 2.23
CA LEU A 78 9.77 3.31 3.70
C LEU A 78 10.12 1.94 4.27
N GLY A 79 10.20 0.91 3.43
CA GLY A 79 10.40 -0.46 3.89
C GLY A 79 9.31 -0.90 4.88
N PRO A 80 9.67 -1.47 6.05
CA PRO A 80 8.67 -1.92 7.02
C PRO A 80 7.73 -0.80 7.51
N LEU A 81 8.19 0.46 7.58
CA LEU A 81 7.33 1.58 8.02
C LEU A 81 6.18 1.87 7.04
N ALA A 82 6.23 1.34 5.81
CA ALA A 82 5.15 1.48 4.84
C ALA A 82 3.80 1.01 5.39
N TYR A 83 3.78 -0.06 6.18
CA TYR A 83 2.53 -0.56 6.76
C TYR A 83 1.89 0.44 7.73
N VAL A 84 2.72 1.06 8.58
CA VAL A 84 2.28 2.09 9.53
C VAL A 84 1.84 3.35 8.79
N ALA A 85 2.56 3.74 7.73
CA ALA A 85 2.18 4.85 6.86
C ALA A 85 0.78 4.65 6.25
N MET A 86 0.50 3.45 5.74
CA MET A 86 -0.81 3.10 5.20
C MET A 86 -1.91 3.21 6.27
N LEU A 87 -1.67 2.67 7.47
CA LEU A 87 -2.62 2.76 8.58
C LEU A 87 -2.94 4.23 8.94
N VAL A 88 -1.91 5.06 9.07
CA VAL A 88 -2.06 6.48 9.41
C VAL A 88 -2.84 7.22 8.33
N GLY A 89 -2.44 7.10 7.06
CA GLY A 89 -3.15 7.83 6.01
C GLY A 89 -4.57 7.33 5.78
N LEU A 90 -4.84 6.03 5.92
CA LEU A 90 -6.22 5.50 5.86
C LEU A 90 -7.08 5.99 7.02
N THR A 91 -6.49 6.12 8.21
CA THR A 91 -7.18 6.74 9.34
C THR A 91 -7.56 8.18 9.01
N LEU A 92 -6.61 8.97 8.50
CA LEU A 92 -6.91 10.35 8.10
C LEU A 92 -7.96 10.41 6.98
N GLN A 93 -7.95 9.48 6.02
CA GLN A 93 -8.92 9.43 4.93
C GLN A 93 -10.34 9.16 5.42
N ALA A 94 -10.49 8.18 6.31
CA ALA A 94 -11.78 7.83 6.88
C ALA A 94 -12.37 9.00 7.70
N PHE A 95 -11.55 9.65 8.53
CA PHE A 95 -12.03 10.71 9.42
C PHE A 95 -12.20 12.08 8.75
N LEU A 96 -11.34 12.46 7.81
CA LEU A 96 -11.36 13.80 7.20
C LEU A 96 -12.17 13.86 5.90
N PHE A 97 -12.21 12.77 5.13
CA PHE A 97 -12.77 12.76 3.78
C PHE A 97 -13.84 11.69 3.56
N GLN A 98 -14.14 10.87 4.58
CA GLN A 98 -15.04 9.72 4.48
C GLN A 98 -14.68 8.80 3.29
N HIS A 99 -13.38 8.69 2.98
CA HIS A 99 -12.88 7.84 1.91
C HIS A 99 -12.54 6.45 2.49
N GLY A 100 -13.44 5.50 2.30
CA GLY A 100 -13.46 4.22 3.02
C GLY A 100 -14.42 4.26 4.20
N GLY A 101 -14.22 3.37 5.17
CA GLY A 101 -15.03 3.28 6.40
C GLY A 101 -14.16 3.33 7.65
N VAL A 102 -14.72 3.84 8.76
CA VAL A 102 -14.04 3.91 10.06
C VAL A 102 -13.90 2.51 10.66
N THR A 103 -14.94 1.68 10.56
CA THR A 103 -14.91 0.30 11.06
C THR A 103 -13.99 -0.57 10.21
N THR A 104 -13.86 -0.27 8.92
CA THR A 104 -13.09 -1.05 7.95
C THR A 104 -11.64 -0.62 7.82
N ILE A 105 -11.15 0.39 8.56
CA ILE A 105 -9.73 0.84 8.52
C ILE A 105 -8.78 -0.36 8.68
N GLY A 106 -9.07 -1.28 9.60
CA GLY A 106 -8.27 -2.49 9.81
C GLY A 106 -8.11 -3.31 8.53
N VAL A 107 -9.22 -3.72 7.90
CA VAL A 107 -9.20 -4.52 6.67
C VAL A 107 -8.62 -3.73 5.49
N ASN A 108 -8.96 -2.45 5.36
CA ASN A 108 -8.40 -1.58 4.33
C ASN A 108 -6.88 -1.47 4.44
N THR A 109 -6.36 -1.36 5.67
CA THR A 109 -4.92 -1.32 5.95
C THR A 109 -4.25 -2.64 5.56
N MET A 110 -4.89 -3.78 5.82
CA MET A 110 -4.38 -5.06 5.32
C MET A 110 -4.29 -5.09 3.80
N ASN A 111 -5.36 -4.66 3.12
CA ASN A 111 -5.47 -4.72 1.67
C ASN A 111 -4.38 -3.90 0.96
N VAL A 112 -3.99 -2.74 1.48
CA VAL A 112 -2.93 -1.92 0.85
C VAL A 112 -1.56 -2.09 1.50
N GLY A 113 -1.51 -2.33 2.81
CA GLY A 113 -0.29 -2.40 3.60
C GLY A 113 0.47 -3.72 3.45
N ILE A 114 -0.23 -4.86 3.40
CA ILE A 114 0.43 -6.16 3.18
C ILE A 114 1.14 -6.17 1.80
N PRO A 115 0.49 -5.74 0.70
CA PRO A 115 1.17 -5.59 -0.58
C PRO A 115 2.35 -4.62 -0.57
N ALA A 116 2.26 -3.51 0.18
CA ALA A 116 3.38 -2.57 0.33
C ALA A 116 4.61 -3.26 0.94
N LEU A 117 4.41 -4.03 2.02
CA LEU A 117 5.48 -4.81 2.67
C LEU A 117 6.02 -5.89 1.73
N LEU A 118 5.14 -6.62 1.05
CA LEU A 118 5.56 -7.67 0.11
C LEU A 118 6.43 -7.08 -1.02
N CYS A 119 6.01 -5.94 -1.58
CA CYS A 119 6.74 -5.28 -2.65
C CYS A 119 8.04 -4.64 -2.18
N PHE A 120 8.14 -4.19 -0.93
CA PHE A 120 9.44 -3.86 -0.32
C PHE A 120 10.41 -5.06 -0.36
N TYR A 121 9.97 -6.25 0.05
CA TYR A 121 10.84 -7.44 0.03
C TYR A 121 11.19 -7.89 -1.39
N ILE A 122 10.24 -7.83 -2.33
CA ILE A 122 10.49 -8.09 -3.75
C ILE A 122 11.54 -7.12 -4.29
N PHE A 123 11.40 -5.82 -3.99
CA PHE A 123 12.37 -4.80 -4.36
C PHE A 123 13.76 -5.09 -3.80
N LYS A 124 13.84 -5.31 -2.49
CA LYS A 124 15.10 -5.63 -1.80
C LYS A 124 15.79 -6.84 -2.41
N LYS A 125 15.05 -7.94 -2.60
CA LYS A 125 15.61 -9.17 -3.19
C LYS A 125 16.01 -8.99 -4.64
N GLY A 126 15.25 -8.25 -5.43
CA GLY A 126 15.63 -7.98 -6.81
C GLY A 126 16.92 -7.17 -6.90
N VAL A 127 17.11 -6.16 -6.04
CA VAL A 127 18.38 -5.42 -5.95
C VAL A 127 19.52 -6.32 -5.49
N ASP A 128 19.31 -7.16 -4.46
CA ASP A 128 20.31 -8.13 -3.98
C ASP A 128 20.76 -9.09 -5.11
N TYR A 129 19.85 -9.46 -6.02
CA TYR A 129 20.13 -10.29 -7.20
C TYR A 129 20.69 -9.52 -8.41
N GLY A 130 20.95 -8.21 -8.28
CA GLY A 130 21.55 -7.39 -9.32
C GLY A 130 20.57 -6.93 -10.42
N LEU A 131 19.26 -6.99 -10.17
CA LEU A 131 18.27 -6.39 -11.08
C LEU A 131 18.35 -4.87 -11.03
N SER A 132 18.13 -4.22 -12.17
CA SER A 132 18.07 -2.76 -12.25
C SER A 132 16.97 -2.20 -11.33
N GLU A 133 17.30 -1.16 -10.57
CA GLU A 133 16.38 -0.48 -9.65
C GLU A 133 15.14 0.04 -10.37
N LYS A 134 15.30 0.49 -11.62
CA LYS A 134 14.21 0.93 -12.48
C LYS A 134 13.22 -0.21 -12.73
N ILE A 135 13.73 -1.38 -13.10
CA ILE A 135 12.91 -2.54 -13.46
C ILE A 135 12.21 -3.07 -12.22
N ILE A 136 12.96 -3.36 -11.17
CA ILE A 136 12.39 -3.94 -9.96
C ILE A 136 11.49 -2.94 -9.21
N GLY A 137 11.80 -1.64 -9.25
CA GLY A 137 10.92 -0.58 -8.77
C GLY A 137 9.59 -0.56 -9.53
N GLY A 138 9.63 -0.64 -10.86
CA GLY A 138 8.41 -0.69 -11.68
C GLY A 138 7.56 -1.94 -11.44
N ILE A 139 8.20 -3.10 -11.34
CA ILE A 139 7.52 -4.35 -10.97
C ILE A 139 6.86 -4.22 -9.60
N SER A 140 7.56 -3.65 -8.63
CA SER A 140 7.04 -3.46 -7.26
C SER A 140 5.82 -2.52 -7.23
N GLY A 141 5.82 -1.46 -8.04
CA GLY A 141 4.66 -0.56 -8.18
C GLY A 141 3.42 -1.27 -8.69
N GLY A 142 3.53 -1.99 -9.82
CA GLY A 142 2.40 -2.70 -10.41
C GLY A 142 1.93 -3.89 -9.59
N LEU A 143 2.86 -4.67 -9.02
CA LEU A 143 2.52 -5.82 -8.18
C LEU A 143 1.81 -5.40 -6.89
N ALA A 144 2.15 -4.25 -6.31
CA ALA A 144 1.48 -3.79 -5.10
C ALA A 144 -0.02 -3.54 -5.33
N VAL A 145 -0.37 -2.91 -6.45
CA VAL A 145 -1.78 -2.71 -6.85
C VAL A 145 -2.44 -4.07 -7.15
N PHE A 146 -1.76 -4.96 -7.86
CA PHE A 146 -2.26 -6.30 -8.16
C PHE A 146 -2.60 -7.10 -6.90
N PHE A 147 -1.69 -7.16 -5.93
CA PHE A 147 -1.95 -7.87 -4.67
C PHE A 147 -3.02 -7.18 -3.83
N THR A 148 -3.11 -5.84 -3.86
CA THR A 148 -4.23 -5.13 -3.22
C THR A 148 -5.56 -5.52 -3.83
N THR A 149 -5.63 -5.64 -5.15
CA THR A 149 -6.85 -6.08 -5.85
C THR A 149 -7.25 -7.48 -5.39
N ILE A 150 -6.28 -8.40 -5.27
CA ILE A 150 -6.55 -9.76 -4.78
C ILE A 150 -7.11 -9.73 -3.36
N LEU A 151 -6.47 -9.01 -2.44
CA LEU A 151 -6.91 -8.95 -1.04
C LEU A 151 -8.25 -8.24 -0.89
N LEU A 152 -8.51 -7.19 -1.67
CA LEU A 152 -9.83 -6.54 -1.75
C LEU A 152 -10.89 -7.54 -2.22
N SER A 153 -10.63 -8.27 -3.31
CA SER A 153 -11.55 -9.28 -3.84
C SER A 153 -11.84 -10.37 -2.82
N ILE A 154 -10.83 -10.88 -2.10
CA ILE A 154 -11.02 -11.84 -1.02
C ILE A 154 -11.87 -11.25 0.11
N SER A 155 -11.60 -10.01 0.52
CA SER A 155 -12.38 -9.33 1.57
C SER A 155 -13.86 -9.18 1.20
N LEU A 156 -14.14 -8.87 -0.07
CA LEU A 156 -15.50 -8.75 -0.59
C LEU A 156 -16.20 -10.11 -0.72
N LEU A 157 -15.52 -11.11 -1.29
CA LEU A 157 -16.09 -12.44 -1.51
C LEU A 157 -16.34 -13.21 -0.20
N THR A 158 -15.56 -12.95 0.85
CA THR A 158 -15.79 -13.51 2.19
C THR A 158 -16.99 -12.89 2.91
N THR A 159 -17.52 -11.79 2.38
CA THR A 159 -18.71 -11.12 2.91
C THR A 159 -19.99 -11.65 2.28
N GLY A 160 -20.01 -11.91 0.96
CA GLY A 160 -21.16 -12.44 0.26
C GLY A 160 -20.92 -12.62 -1.25
N GLU A 161 -21.63 -13.56 -1.88
CA GLU A 161 -21.50 -13.84 -3.31
C GLU A 161 -21.99 -12.69 -4.19
N GLU A 162 -22.88 -11.83 -3.67
CA GLU A 162 -23.37 -10.62 -4.33
C GLU A 162 -22.25 -9.64 -4.70
N PHE A 163 -21.10 -9.70 -4.03
CA PHE A 163 -19.95 -8.84 -4.34
C PHE A 163 -19.03 -9.38 -5.44
N LEU A 164 -19.31 -10.57 -6.01
CA LEU A 164 -18.47 -11.17 -7.04
C LEU A 164 -18.37 -10.30 -8.30
N GLY A 165 -19.49 -9.69 -8.72
CA GLY A 165 -19.49 -8.74 -9.83
C GLY A 165 -18.66 -7.49 -9.53
N VAL A 166 -18.80 -6.93 -8.31
CA VAL A 166 -18.02 -5.75 -7.87
C VAL A 166 -16.54 -6.07 -7.84
N ALA A 167 -16.13 -7.23 -7.30
CA ALA A 167 -14.75 -7.67 -7.25
C ALA A 167 -14.14 -7.80 -8.67
N GLY A 168 -14.89 -8.38 -9.60
CA GLY A 168 -14.48 -8.51 -11.00
C GLY A 168 -14.28 -7.15 -11.69
N VAL A 169 -15.24 -6.23 -11.55
CA VAL A 169 -15.14 -4.88 -12.12
C VAL A 169 -14.01 -4.08 -11.47
N ALA A 170 -13.85 -4.17 -10.15
CA ALA A 170 -12.76 -3.52 -9.44
C ALA A 170 -11.41 -4.04 -9.94
N ALA A 171 -11.27 -5.35 -10.14
CA ALA A 171 -10.03 -5.93 -10.66
C ALA A 171 -9.71 -5.43 -12.07
N ALA A 172 -10.69 -5.44 -12.98
CA ALA A 172 -10.53 -4.94 -14.33
C ALA A 172 -10.16 -3.45 -14.35
N ALA A 173 -10.85 -2.63 -13.54
CA ALA A 173 -10.62 -1.19 -13.48
C ALA A 173 -9.25 -0.80 -12.92
N HIS A 174 -8.60 -1.66 -12.15
CA HIS A 174 -7.25 -1.42 -11.63
C HIS A 174 -6.13 -1.91 -12.54
N VAL A 175 -6.42 -2.59 -13.66
CA VAL A 175 -5.38 -2.98 -14.63
C VAL A 175 -4.63 -1.75 -15.18
N PRO A 176 -5.29 -0.67 -15.63
CA PRO A 176 -4.58 0.56 -16.03
C PRO A 176 -3.80 1.18 -14.87
N VAL A 177 -4.34 1.12 -13.64
CA VAL A 177 -3.70 1.65 -12.43
C VAL A 177 -2.39 0.91 -12.14
N MET A 178 -2.34 -0.41 -12.30
CA MET A 178 -1.10 -1.21 -12.14
C MET A 178 0.02 -0.71 -13.06
N ILE A 179 -0.32 -0.40 -14.31
CA ILE A 179 0.66 0.09 -15.30
C ILE A 179 1.16 1.49 -14.88
N ILE A 180 0.24 2.39 -14.53
CA ILE A 180 0.56 3.77 -14.12
C ILE A 180 1.45 3.75 -12.87
N GLU A 181 1.09 2.97 -11.86
CA GLU A 181 1.87 2.86 -10.62
C GLU A 181 3.23 2.22 -10.81
N GLY A 182 3.33 1.25 -11.72
CA GLY A 182 4.62 0.71 -12.14
C GLY A 182 5.51 1.78 -12.77
N ILE A 183 4.97 2.59 -13.68
CA ILE A 183 5.73 3.68 -14.31
C ILE A 183 6.15 4.73 -13.28
N VAL A 184 5.23 5.16 -12.42
CA VAL A 184 5.50 6.17 -11.38
C VAL A 184 6.58 5.66 -10.42
N THR A 185 6.47 4.41 -9.96
CA THR A 185 7.43 3.83 -9.03
C THR A 185 8.80 3.65 -9.69
N ALA A 186 8.86 3.17 -10.93
CA ALA A 186 10.12 3.05 -11.68
C ALA A 186 10.83 4.40 -11.82
N SER A 187 10.08 5.45 -12.17
CA SER A 187 10.60 6.81 -12.32
C SER A 187 11.12 7.38 -11.00
N ALA A 188 10.34 7.28 -9.92
CA ALA A 188 10.72 7.78 -8.61
C ALA A 188 11.97 7.06 -8.08
N VAL A 189 12.00 5.73 -8.15
CA VAL A 189 13.15 4.92 -7.71
C VAL A 189 14.40 5.25 -8.52
N THR A 190 14.28 5.36 -9.85
CA THR A 190 15.41 5.71 -10.73
C THR A 190 15.99 7.08 -10.37
N TYR A 191 15.14 8.07 -10.09
CA TYR A 191 15.57 9.40 -9.69
C TYR A 191 16.28 9.38 -8.33
N LEU A 192 15.67 8.72 -7.33
CA LEU A 192 16.24 8.61 -6.00
C LEU A 192 17.58 7.87 -6.00
N ALA A 193 17.69 6.74 -6.72
CA ALA A 193 18.94 5.98 -6.85
C ALA A 193 20.11 6.82 -7.41
N LYS A 194 19.81 7.84 -8.22
CA LYS A 194 20.80 8.77 -8.79
C LYS A 194 21.13 9.93 -7.87
N VAL A 195 20.11 10.57 -7.28
CA VAL A 195 20.26 11.87 -6.60
C VAL A 195 20.42 11.73 -5.09
N LYS A 196 19.70 10.79 -4.47
CA LYS A 196 19.62 10.57 -3.02
C LYS A 196 19.48 9.07 -2.70
N PRO A 197 20.47 8.23 -3.05
CA PRO A 197 20.38 6.78 -2.85
C PRO A 197 20.21 6.39 -1.38
N GLU A 198 20.65 7.23 -0.44
CA GLU A 198 20.48 7.05 1.00
C GLU A 198 19.00 7.03 1.45
N LEU A 199 18.08 7.53 0.63
CA LEU A 199 16.64 7.48 0.94
C LEU A 199 16.02 6.10 0.69
N LEU A 200 16.68 5.22 -0.07
CA LEU A 200 16.23 3.86 -0.28
C LEU A 200 16.66 2.95 0.89
N PRO A 201 15.80 2.04 1.35
CA PRO A 201 16.07 1.17 2.50
C PRO A 201 17.02 -0.01 2.16
N VAL A 202 17.71 0.04 1.02
CA VAL A 202 18.57 -1.04 0.51
C VAL A 202 19.90 -0.46 0.04
N LYS A 203 20.98 -1.24 0.15
CA LYS A 203 22.28 -0.86 -0.42
C LYS A 203 22.26 -1.16 -1.91
N LEU A 204 22.47 -0.13 -2.73
CA LEU A 204 22.56 -0.30 -4.18
C LEU A 204 23.92 -0.88 -4.55
N ASN A 205 23.92 -1.85 -5.47
CA ASN A 205 25.13 -2.43 -6.04
C ASN A 205 25.67 -1.46 -7.11
N LYS A 206 26.47 -0.47 -6.69
CA LYS A 206 27.19 0.44 -7.58
C LYS A 206 28.65 0.04 -7.72
#